data_AF-A0A4R1IGS2-F1
#
_entry.id   AF-A0A4R1IGS2-F1
#
_cell.length_a   1.000
_cell.length_b   1.000
_cell.length_c   1.000
_cell.angle_alpha   90.00
_cell.angle_beta   90.00
_cell.angle_gamma   90.00
#
_symmetry.space_group_name_H-M   'P 1'
#
loop_
_entity.id
_entity.type
_entity.pdbx_description
1 polymer ?
#
loop_
_entity_poly.entity_id
_entity_poly.type
_entity_poly.pdbx_seq_one_letter_code
_entity_poly.pdbx_strand_id
1 'polypeptide(L)'
;MLQAIDASSTVSNCIKSESIHQYVTMPKRVSRRVPRSTVLAGAVAAVMSAGALTLAAPALAQTAPPVTAPPAIAPPPAAAPPDIIAPGAETIAPGAQTTAPAEEGYDPKSGQPGKDVVWVPTPDTLVQRMLDMAAVGPQDYLIDLGAGDGRTVIAAAQRGLRAHGIEYNPDMVTLAKRRAEAAGVADRATFEQADIFETDFSKAQVLTLFLLPELNERLRPQILELEPGTRVVSNSFAMGDWEADRVDRLGDECRQWCTALMWIVPAKVEGDWRLGEQPLRLTQTYQKVTGDLGGTPIENGRVVGKELRFTAGGIEYVGAVVGNSLSGTASDGPMKNWTAVRS
;
A
#
# COMPACT_ATOMS: atom_id res chain seq x y z
N MET A 1 51.39 41.38 -3.79
CA MET A 1 50.08 40.69 -3.77
C MET A 1 50.35 39.32 -4.37
N LEU A 2 50.82 38.32 -3.61
CA LEU A 2 50.11 37.58 -2.54
C LEU A 2 48.76 37.02 -3.04
N GLN A 3 48.50 35.71 -2.97
CA GLN A 3 49.40 34.60 -2.58
C GLN A 3 48.84 33.27 -3.14
N ALA A 4 49.72 32.32 -3.45
CA ALA A 4 49.36 30.92 -3.75
C ALA A 4 50.01 30.00 -2.70
N ILE A 5 49.51 28.76 -2.58
CA ILE A 5 50.30 27.57 -2.18
C ILE A 5 49.50 26.29 -2.50
N ASP A 6 50.23 25.25 -2.91
CA ASP A 6 49.74 23.92 -3.28
C ASP A 6 49.40 23.01 -2.09
N ALA A 7 48.72 21.90 -2.37
CA ALA A 7 48.45 20.83 -1.40
C ALA A 7 49.15 19.51 -1.78
N SER A 8 50.32 19.21 -1.17
CA SER A 8 50.87 17.84 -1.07
C SER A 8 52.08 17.77 -0.14
N SER A 9 52.05 16.89 0.89
CA SER A 9 53.15 15.95 1.22
C SER A 9 52.94 15.19 2.56
N THR A 10 52.55 13.93 2.42
CA THR A 10 53.09 12.69 3.01
C THR A 10 54.09 12.70 4.20
N VAL A 11 53.99 11.65 5.03
CA VAL A 11 55.00 10.95 5.88
C VAL A 11 54.90 11.10 7.41
N SER A 12 54.85 9.91 8.02
CA SER A 12 54.90 9.51 9.44
C SER A 12 55.94 10.17 10.35
N ASN A 13 55.70 10.09 11.67
CA ASN A 13 56.60 9.28 12.52
C ASN A 13 55.95 8.74 13.82
N CYS A 14 56.61 7.74 14.43
CA CYS A 14 56.13 7.00 15.61
C CYS A 14 56.92 7.36 16.89
N ILE A 15 56.31 7.15 18.07
CA ILE A 15 57.02 7.05 19.37
C ILE A 15 56.53 5.79 20.14
N LYS A 16 57.40 5.25 21.02
CA LYS A 16 57.25 4.00 21.78
C LYS A 16 57.83 4.18 23.21
N SER A 17 57.65 3.30 24.20
CA SER A 17 56.92 2.00 24.18
C SER A 17 55.74 2.03 25.18
N GLU A 18 55.59 1.31 26.30
CA GLU A 18 56.36 0.26 27.01
C GLU A 18 55.40 -0.82 27.58
N SER A 19 55.96 -1.94 28.05
CA SER A 19 55.21 -3.15 28.41
C SER A 19 55.11 -3.38 29.92
N ILE A 20 53.95 -3.85 30.38
CA ILE A 20 53.87 -4.72 31.55
C ILE A 20 53.09 -6.00 31.17
N HIS A 21 53.77 -7.13 31.24
CA HIS A 21 53.16 -8.46 31.24
C HIS A 21 53.41 -9.08 32.63
N GLN A 22 52.37 -9.54 33.31
CA GLN A 22 52.52 -10.47 34.44
C GLN A 22 51.53 -11.63 34.32
N TYR A 23 52.02 -12.81 34.67
CA TYR A 23 51.31 -14.08 34.59
C TYR A 23 50.38 -14.27 35.80
N VAL A 24 49.14 -14.72 35.56
CA VAL A 24 48.39 -15.56 36.51
C VAL A 24 47.74 -16.71 35.74
N THR A 25 47.57 -17.86 36.40
CA THR A 25 47.34 -19.18 35.80
C THR A 25 45.87 -19.57 35.61
N MET A 26 45.59 -20.42 34.62
CA MET A 26 44.30 -21.12 34.48
C MET A 26 44.25 -22.41 35.32
N PRO A 27 43.10 -22.72 35.96
CA PRO A 27 42.77 -24.07 36.42
C PRO A 27 41.86 -24.84 35.43
N LYS A 28 42.17 -26.12 35.27
CA LYS A 28 41.65 -27.10 34.29
C LYS A 28 40.13 -27.30 34.29
N ARG A 29 39.59 -27.70 33.11
CA ARG A 29 38.28 -28.36 32.96
C ARG A 29 38.16 -29.57 33.90
N VAL A 30 36.96 -29.81 34.45
CA VAL A 30 36.57 -31.09 35.04
C VAL A 30 35.42 -31.69 34.24
N SER A 31 35.60 -32.90 33.74
CA SER A 31 34.54 -33.71 33.12
C SER A 31 34.00 -34.71 34.13
N ARG A 32 32.68 -34.91 34.16
CA ARG A 32 32.04 -36.04 34.86
C ARG A 32 30.94 -36.64 33.97
N ARG A 33 30.99 -37.96 33.78
CA ARG A 33 29.89 -38.75 33.19
C ARG A 33 29.22 -39.57 34.28
N VAL A 34 27.88 -39.53 34.30
CA VAL A 34 26.94 -40.67 34.35
C VAL A 34 27.26 -41.84 35.30
N PRO A 35 26.27 -42.22 36.12
CA PRO A 35 25.83 -43.62 36.19
C PRO A 35 24.44 -43.80 35.55
N ARG A 36 24.21 -44.98 34.97
CA ARG A 36 22.88 -45.44 34.52
C ARG A 36 22.13 -46.07 35.70
N SER A 37 20.81 -45.94 35.71
CA SER A 37 19.90 -46.80 36.48
C SER A 37 19.16 -47.77 35.55
N THR A 38 18.53 -48.81 36.12
CA THR A 38 18.23 -50.06 35.41
C THR A 38 16.74 -50.26 35.12
N VAL A 39 16.49 -50.94 33.99
CA VAL A 39 15.25 -51.59 33.53
C VAL A 39 14.25 -51.95 34.62
N LEU A 40 12.96 -51.67 34.35
CA LEU A 40 11.87 -52.58 34.69
C LEU A 40 11.11 -52.93 33.40
N ALA A 41 10.75 -54.21 33.23
CA ALA A 41 10.05 -54.69 32.04
C ALA A 41 8.54 -54.76 32.27
N GLY A 42 7.76 -54.36 31.26
CA GLY A 42 6.31 -54.54 31.21
C GLY A 42 5.91 -54.99 29.82
N ALA A 43 5.57 -56.27 29.68
CA ALA A 43 5.13 -56.84 28.41
C ALA A 43 3.60 -56.85 28.32
N VAL A 44 3.06 -56.30 27.24
CA VAL A 44 1.67 -56.51 26.81
C VAL A 44 1.69 -56.95 25.35
N ALA A 45 0.93 -58.01 25.04
CA ALA A 45 0.98 -58.66 23.73
C ALA A 45 0.21 -57.89 22.64
N ALA A 46 0.52 -58.22 21.39
CA ALA A 46 0.04 -57.53 20.20
C ALA A 46 -1.47 -57.68 19.94
N VAL A 47 -2.04 -56.66 19.31
CA VAL A 47 -3.03 -56.83 18.24
C VAL A 47 -2.47 -56.15 17.00
N MET A 48 -2.23 -56.91 15.93
CA MET A 48 -1.92 -56.33 14.62
C MET A 48 -3.22 -55.98 13.89
N SER A 49 -3.23 -54.87 13.18
CA SER A 49 -4.19 -54.58 12.11
C SER A 49 -3.49 -53.71 11.08
N ALA A 50 -3.35 -54.24 9.86
CA ALA A 50 -2.54 -53.62 8.82
C ALA A 50 -3.33 -52.53 8.07
N GLY A 51 -3.09 -51.27 8.43
CA GLY A 51 -3.46 -50.11 7.62
C GLY A 51 -2.23 -49.56 6.91
N ALA A 52 -2.13 -49.77 5.59
CA ALA A 52 -0.99 -49.29 4.79
C ALA A 52 -1.12 -47.78 4.52
N LEU A 53 -0.56 -46.95 5.40
CA LEU A 53 -0.49 -45.50 5.19
C LEU A 53 0.81 -45.14 4.46
N THR A 54 0.71 -44.82 3.17
CA THR A 54 1.86 -44.37 2.36
C THR A 54 2.36 -43.00 2.81
N LEU A 55 3.56 -42.95 3.37
CA LEU A 55 4.27 -41.71 3.68
C LEU A 55 4.60 -40.97 2.38
N ALA A 56 3.90 -39.86 2.13
CA ALA A 56 4.30 -38.89 1.12
C ALA A 56 5.58 -38.17 1.57
N ALA A 57 6.55 -38.04 0.66
CA ALA A 57 7.77 -37.28 0.93
C ALA A 57 7.45 -35.77 1.07
N PRO A 58 8.21 -35.00 1.87
CA PRO A 58 8.04 -33.57 1.95
C PRO A 58 8.33 -32.91 0.60
N ALA A 59 7.40 -32.11 0.10
CA ALA A 59 7.62 -31.32 -1.11
C ALA A 59 8.73 -30.29 -0.87
N LEU A 60 9.73 -30.26 -1.77
CA LEU A 60 10.76 -29.23 -1.76
C LEU A 60 10.10 -27.86 -2.00
N ALA A 61 10.25 -26.94 -1.05
CA ALA A 61 9.80 -25.57 -1.20
C ALA A 61 10.60 -24.88 -2.32
N GLN A 62 9.96 -24.72 -3.49
CA GLN A 62 10.54 -23.94 -4.57
C GLN A 62 10.48 -22.46 -4.20
N THR A 63 11.63 -21.82 -4.07
CA THR A 63 11.73 -20.37 -3.90
C THR A 63 11.17 -19.68 -5.15
N ALA A 64 10.15 -18.84 -4.97
CA ALA A 64 9.64 -18.02 -6.07
C ALA A 64 10.77 -17.13 -6.63
N PRO A 65 10.86 -16.95 -7.95
CA PRO A 65 11.84 -16.02 -8.54
C PRO A 65 11.52 -14.58 -8.13
N PRO A 66 12.51 -13.67 -8.08
CA PRO A 66 12.26 -12.27 -7.79
C PRO A 66 11.36 -11.65 -8.87
N VAL A 67 10.33 -10.92 -8.44
CA VAL A 67 9.47 -10.17 -9.35
C VAL A 67 10.25 -8.97 -9.87
N THR A 68 10.83 -9.11 -11.06
CA THR A 68 11.38 -7.97 -11.79
C THR A 68 10.26 -7.01 -12.17
N ALA A 69 10.46 -5.72 -11.87
CA ALA A 69 9.55 -4.68 -12.35
C ALA A 69 9.47 -4.71 -13.88
N PRO A 70 8.29 -4.51 -14.49
CA PRO A 70 8.18 -4.40 -15.94
C PRO A 70 9.00 -3.19 -16.43
N PRO A 71 9.62 -3.27 -17.63
CA PRO A 71 10.37 -2.14 -18.17
C PRO A 71 9.44 -0.94 -18.38
N ALA A 72 9.93 0.25 -18.06
CA ALA A 72 9.21 1.49 -18.30
C ALA A 72 8.89 1.63 -19.79
N ILE A 73 7.60 1.65 -20.14
CA ILE A 73 7.15 1.93 -21.50
C ILE A 73 7.35 3.43 -21.73
N ALA A 74 8.27 3.79 -22.63
CA ALA A 74 8.49 5.18 -23.00
C ALA A 74 7.20 5.78 -23.60
N PRO A 75 6.87 7.05 -23.28
CA PRO A 75 5.73 7.71 -23.89
C PRO A 75 5.92 7.81 -25.42
N PRO A 76 4.83 7.80 -26.21
CA PRO A 76 4.93 7.99 -27.65
C PRO A 76 5.56 9.37 -27.96
N PRO A 77 6.32 9.49 -29.07
CA PRO A 77 6.94 10.75 -29.44
C PRO A 77 5.87 11.82 -29.68
N ALA A 78 6.10 13.03 -29.17
CA ALA A 78 5.21 14.16 -29.37
C ALA A 78 5.04 14.45 -30.86
N ALA A 79 3.79 14.59 -31.31
CA ALA A 79 3.49 15.02 -32.67
C ALA A 79 4.05 16.45 -32.90
N ALA A 80 4.66 16.67 -34.06
CA ALA A 80 5.09 18.00 -34.46
C ALA A 80 3.88 18.95 -34.59
N PRO A 81 4.01 20.25 -34.25
CA PRO A 81 2.94 21.21 -34.45
C PRO A 81 2.64 21.36 -35.95
N PRO A 82 1.37 21.51 -36.36
CA PRO A 82 1.02 21.78 -37.75
C PRO A 82 1.48 23.18 -38.18
N ASP A 83 1.82 23.34 -39.46
CA ASP A 83 2.28 24.61 -40.01
C ASP A 83 1.23 25.74 -39.87
N ILE A 84 1.66 26.87 -39.32
CA ILE A 84 0.81 28.06 -39.14
C ILE A 84 0.67 28.79 -40.48
N ILE A 85 -0.34 28.41 -41.26
CA ILE A 85 -0.82 29.24 -42.37
C ILE A 85 -1.65 30.38 -41.77
N ALA A 86 -1.15 31.61 -41.86
CA ALA A 86 -1.82 32.79 -41.35
C ALA A 86 -2.92 33.28 -42.31
N PRO A 87 -4.20 33.41 -41.88
CA PRO A 87 -5.20 34.20 -42.58
C PRO A 87 -5.04 35.69 -42.26
N GLY A 88 -5.64 36.55 -43.10
CA GLY A 88 -5.59 38.01 -42.96
C GLY A 88 -6.41 38.54 -41.78
N ALA A 89 -6.17 39.81 -41.43
CA ALA A 89 -6.86 40.47 -40.32
C ALA A 89 -8.27 40.96 -40.70
N GLU A 90 -9.27 40.60 -39.90
CA GLU A 90 -10.57 41.27 -39.83
C GLU A 90 -10.85 41.71 -38.38
N THR A 91 -11.66 42.76 -38.22
CA THR A 91 -11.81 43.51 -36.96
C THR A 91 -12.82 42.89 -36.00
N ILE A 92 -12.42 42.68 -34.75
CA ILE A 92 -13.26 42.16 -33.67
C ILE A 92 -14.12 43.29 -33.05
N ALA A 93 -15.42 43.05 -32.93
CA ALA A 93 -16.30 43.77 -32.01
C ALA A 93 -16.62 42.88 -30.78
N PRO A 94 -16.77 43.43 -29.57
CA PRO A 94 -16.93 42.63 -28.36
C PRO A 94 -18.35 42.04 -28.24
N GLY A 95 -18.47 40.73 -28.48
CA GLY A 95 -19.67 39.92 -28.22
C GLY A 95 -19.58 39.12 -26.93
N ALA A 96 -20.71 38.85 -26.28
CA ALA A 96 -20.76 38.18 -24.97
C ALA A 96 -20.27 36.73 -25.00
N GLN A 97 -19.66 36.29 -23.89
CA GLN A 97 -19.33 34.88 -23.65
C GLN A 97 -20.61 34.07 -23.41
N THR A 98 -21.13 33.42 -24.44
CA THR A 98 -22.18 32.41 -24.31
C THR A 98 -21.56 31.07 -23.89
N THR A 99 -21.94 30.57 -22.72
CA THR A 99 -21.73 29.16 -22.34
C THR A 99 -22.43 28.25 -23.35
N ALA A 100 -21.70 27.38 -24.03
CA ALA A 100 -22.27 26.43 -24.98
C ALA A 100 -23.18 25.41 -24.25
N PRO A 101 -24.31 24.99 -24.86
CA PRO A 101 -25.12 23.89 -24.33
C PRO A 101 -24.39 22.55 -24.54
N ALA A 102 -24.51 21.64 -23.57
CA ALA A 102 -23.95 20.29 -23.69
C ALA A 102 -24.67 19.47 -24.77
N GLU A 103 -23.91 18.85 -25.69
CA GLU A 103 -24.49 18.18 -26.86
C GLU A 103 -25.13 16.80 -26.54
N GLU A 104 -26.26 16.54 -27.20
CA GLU A 104 -26.81 15.20 -27.39
C GLU A 104 -25.96 14.41 -28.40
N GLY A 105 -24.78 13.95 -27.97
CA GLY A 105 -23.89 13.18 -28.85
C GLY A 105 -22.51 12.82 -28.30
N TYR A 106 -22.13 13.31 -27.11
CA TYR A 106 -20.78 13.09 -26.56
C TYR A 106 -20.46 11.59 -26.34
N ASP A 107 -19.55 11.07 -27.18
CA ASP A 107 -19.04 9.70 -27.14
C ASP A 107 -17.49 9.72 -27.07
N PRO A 108 -16.89 9.50 -25.88
CA PRO A 108 -15.48 9.74 -25.64
C PRO A 108 -14.59 8.70 -26.31
N LYS A 109 -13.41 9.14 -26.76
CA LYS A 109 -12.46 8.31 -27.49
C LYS A 109 -11.25 8.00 -26.62
N SER A 110 -10.93 6.71 -26.45
CA SER A 110 -9.76 6.29 -25.68
C SER A 110 -8.48 6.91 -26.26
N GLY A 111 -7.69 7.57 -25.41
CA GLY A 111 -6.53 8.36 -25.80
C GLY A 111 -6.81 9.86 -26.03
N GLN A 112 -8.05 10.34 -25.87
CA GLN A 112 -8.34 11.78 -25.92
C GLN A 112 -7.63 12.54 -24.77
N PRO A 113 -7.23 13.81 -24.98
CA PRO A 113 -6.69 14.64 -23.90
C PRO A 113 -7.71 14.87 -22.77
N GLY A 114 -7.22 14.81 -21.53
CA GLY A 114 -7.86 15.35 -20.33
C GLY A 114 -6.99 16.46 -19.72
N LYS A 115 -7.25 16.84 -18.47
CA LYS A 115 -6.54 17.97 -17.82
C LYS A 115 -5.10 17.61 -17.43
N ASP A 116 -4.91 16.51 -16.70
CA ASP A 116 -3.58 16.02 -16.27
C ASP A 116 -3.15 14.70 -16.96
N VAL A 117 -4.11 13.96 -17.54
CA VAL A 117 -3.91 12.64 -18.18
C VAL A 117 -4.73 12.51 -19.47
N VAL A 118 -4.38 11.57 -20.35
CA VAL A 118 -5.30 11.11 -21.41
C VAL A 118 -6.36 10.18 -20.83
N TRP A 119 -7.60 10.27 -21.32
CA TRP A 119 -8.64 9.34 -20.87
C TRP A 119 -8.48 7.97 -21.53
N VAL A 120 -8.32 6.94 -20.71
CA VAL A 120 -8.40 5.52 -21.09
C VAL A 120 -9.30 4.82 -20.08
N PRO A 121 -10.32 4.05 -20.50
CA PRO A 121 -11.17 3.32 -19.56
C PRO A 121 -10.45 2.10 -18.95
N THR A 122 -10.65 1.89 -17.65
CA THR A 122 -10.34 0.60 -17.00
C THR A 122 -11.22 -0.51 -17.61
N PRO A 123 -10.68 -1.67 -17.99
CA PRO A 123 -11.49 -2.79 -18.49
C PRO A 123 -12.51 -3.25 -17.45
N ASP A 124 -13.75 -3.56 -17.87
CA ASP A 124 -14.84 -3.85 -16.92
C ASP A 124 -14.58 -5.10 -16.06
N THR A 125 -13.83 -6.07 -16.58
CA THR A 125 -13.32 -7.22 -15.82
C THR A 125 -12.35 -6.82 -14.71
N LEU A 126 -11.53 -5.79 -14.92
CA LEU A 126 -10.66 -5.23 -13.89
C LEU A 126 -11.44 -4.37 -12.91
N VAL A 127 -12.45 -3.61 -13.36
CA VAL A 127 -13.37 -2.88 -12.46
C VAL A 127 -14.00 -3.85 -11.46
N GLN A 128 -14.57 -4.98 -11.92
CA GLN A 128 -15.13 -5.98 -11.01
C GLN A 128 -14.05 -6.54 -10.07
N ARG A 129 -12.86 -6.88 -10.58
CA ARG A 129 -11.76 -7.42 -9.75
C ARG A 129 -11.23 -6.43 -8.72
N MET A 130 -11.20 -5.12 -9.01
CA MET A 130 -10.85 -4.07 -8.06
C MET A 130 -11.88 -3.96 -6.93
N LEU A 131 -13.17 -4.03 -7.26
CA LEU A 131 -14.27 -4.01 -6.29
C LEU A 131 -14.32 -5.30 -5.44
N ASP A 132 -13.98 -6.45 -6.02
CA ASP A 132 -13.81 -7.72 -5.30
C ASP A 132 -12.60 -7.69 -4.36
N MET A 133 -11.48 -7.13 -4.82
CA MET A 133 -10.25 -6.98 -4.04
C MET A 133 -10.44 -6.08 -2.81
N ALA A 134 -11.16 -4.97 -2.96
CA ALA A 134 -11.59 -4.10 -1.85
C ALA A 134 -12.70 -4.72 -0.97
N ALA A 135 -13.21 -5.90 -1.32
CA ALA A 135 -14.33 -6.57 -0.64
C ALA A 135 -15.53 -5.63 -0.39
N VAL A 136 -15.92 -4.85 -1.41
CA VAL A 136 -16.91 -3.78 -1.22
C VAL A 136 -18.28 -4.32 -0.79
N GLY A 137 -18.90 -3.65 0.17
CA GLY A 137 -20.23 -3.99 0.69
C GLY A 137 -21.18 -2.78 0.70
N PRO A 138 -22.51 -2.99 0.80
CA PRO A 138 -23.51 -1.92 0.65
C PRO A 138 -23.52 -0.84 1.75
N GLN A 139 -22.65 -0.94 2.76
CA GLN A 139 -22.43 0.09 3.78
C GLN A 139 -21.23 1.02 3.46
N ASP A 140 -20.44 0.66 2.45
CA ASP A 140 -19.30 1.45 2.01
C ASP A 140 -19.75 2.75 1.32
N TYR A 141 -18.88 3.76 1.41
CA TYR A 141 -18.90 4.92 0.53
C TYR A 141 -17.62 4.92 -0.30
N LEU A 142 -17.79 4.76 -1.61
CA LEU A 142 -16.71 4.73 -2.59
C LEU A 142 -16.57 6.08 -3.28
N ILE A 143 -15.33 6.55 -3.45
CA ILE A 143 -15.02 7.70 -4.32
C ILE A 143 -14.02 7.27 -5.41
N ASP A 144 -14.35 7.56 -6.67
CA ASP A 144 -13.50 7.33 -7.84
C ASP A 144 -12.88 8.67 -8.27
N LEU A 145 -11.54 8.78 -8.26
CA LEU A 145 -10.84 10.02 -8.62
C LEU A 145 -10.35 9.92 -10.07
N GLY A 146 -10.92 10.75 -10.95
CA GLY A 146 -10.77 10.62 -12.41
C GLY A 146 -11.83 9.68 -13.01
N ALA A 147 -13.08 9.83 -12.58
CA ALA A 147 -14.16 8.87 -12.83
C ALA A 147 -14.58 8.73 -14.32
N GLY A 148 -14.18 9.66 -15.20
CA GLY A 148 -14.38 9.59 -16.64
C GLY A 148 -15.80 9.27 -17.06
N ASP A 149 -15.99 8.13 -17.74
CA ASP A 149 -17.28 7.70 -18.28
C ASP A 149 -18.19 6.99 -17.26
N GLY A 150 -17.82 7.07 -15.97
CA GLY A 150 -18.61 6.66 -14.80
C GLY A 150 -18.60 5.17 -14.47
N ARG A 151 -17.89 4.33 -15.24
CA ARG A 151 -18.02 2.86 -15.15
C ARG A 151 -17.73 2.27 -13.76
N THR A 152 -16.70 2.74 -13.06
CA THR A 152 -16.34 2.23 -11.71
C THR A 152 -17.43 2.55 -10.69
N VAL A 153 -17.90 3.80 -10.70
CA VAL A 153 -18.96 4.32 -9.84
C VAL A 153 -20.28 3.59 -10.10
N ILE A 154 -20.64 3.36 -11.36
CA ILE A 154 -21.84 2.62 -11.76
C ILE A 154 -21.74 1.15 -11.36
N ALA A 155 -20.60 0.49 -11.58
CA ALA A 155 -20.39 -0.90 -11.17
C ALA A 155 -20.43 -1.08 -9.64
N ALA A 156 -19.90 -0.13 -8.89
CA ALA A 156 -20.00 -0.09 -7.44
C ALA A 156 -21.46 0.11 -6.98
N ALA A 157 -22.17 1.06 -7.58
CA ALA A 157 -23.57 1.32 -7.32
C ALA A 157 -24.48 0.10 -7.61
N GLN A 158 -24.21 -0.63 -8.69
CA GLN A 158 -24.90 -1.89 -9.02
C GLN A 158 -24.70 -2.99 -7.96
N ARG A 159 -23.60 -2.97 -7.20
CA ARG A 159 -23.37 -3.83 -6.02
C ARG A 159 -24.08 -3.35 -4.75
N GLY A 160 -24.77 -2.20 -4.80
CA GLY A 160 -25.63 -1.70 -3.72
C GLY A 160 -25.00 -0.70 -2.75
N LEU A 161 -23.74 -0.31 -2.94
CA LEU A 161 -23.10 0.74 -2.14
C LEU A 161 -23.33 2.15 -2.72
N ARG A 162 -23.02 3.18 -1.91
CA ARG A 162 -23.00 4.57 -2.37
C ARG A 162 -21.66 4.85 -3.04
N ALA A 163 -21.69 5.43 -4.23
CA ALA A 163 -20.51 5.70 -5.03
C ALA A 163 -20.55 7.13 -5.60
N HIS A 164 -19.40 7.78 -5.63
CA HIS A 164 -19.25 9.14 -6.11
C HIS A 164 -18.04 9.25 -7.05
N GLY A 165 -18.20 9.92 -8.20
CA GLY A 165 -17.13 10.14 -9.16
C GLY A 165 -16.73 11.61 -9.22
N ILE A 166 -15.44 11.87 -8.99
CA ILE A 166 -14.82 13.18 -9.26
C ILE A 166 -14.21 13.13 -10.65
N GLU A 167 -14.65 14.03 -11.52
CA GLU A 167 -14.17 14.14 -12.90
C GLU A 167 -14.08 15.62 -13.28
N TYR A 168 -13.00 16.03 -13.95
CA TYR A 168 -12.77 17.44 -14.28
C TYR A 168 -13.53 17.87 -15.55
N ASN A 169 -13.73 16.94 -16.49
CA ASN A 169 -14.38 17.20 -17.77
C ASN A 169 -15.92 17.24 -17.62
N PRO A 170 -16.60 18.35 -17.96
CA PRO A 170 -18.05 18.50 -17.78
C PRO A 170 -18.88 17.57 -18.69
N ASP A 171 -18.38 17.25 -19.89
CA ASP A 171 -19.05 16.35 -20.83
C ASP A 171 -19.00 14.91 -20.33
N MET A 172 -17.88 14.50 -19.72
CA MET A 172 -17.73 13.23 -19.02
C MET A 172 -18.67 13.14 -17.81
N VAL A 173 -18.73 14.16 -16.96
CA VAL A 173 -19.70 14.23 -15.84
C VAL A 173 -21.13 14.11 -16.34
N THR A 174 -21.47 14.75 -17.47
CA THR A 174 -22.80 14.71 -18.09
C THR A 174 -23.09 13.34 -18.73
N LEU A 175 -22.10 12.67 -19.30
CA LEU A 175 -22.20 11.29 -19.79
C LEU A 175 -22.39 10.29 -18.65
N ALA A 176 -21.59 10.41 -17.58
CA ALA A 176 -21.62 9.52 -16.42
C ALA A 176 -22.97 9.58 -15.70
N LYS A 177 -23.56 10.77 -15.55
CA LYS A 177 -24.94 10.97 -15.04
C LYS A 177 -25.97 10.25 -15.91
N ARG A 178 -26.00 10.53 -17.22
CA ARG A 178 -26.90 9.85 -18.19
C ARG A 178 -26.75 8.32 -18.16
N ARG A 179 -25.53 7.80 -17.95
CA ARG A 179 -25.26 6.37 -17.84
C ARG A 179 -25.72 5.77 -16.51
N ALA A 180 -25.60 6.47 -15.38
CA ALA A 180 -26.13 6.03 -14.09
C ALA A 180 -27.67 6.02 -14.06
N GLU A 181 -28.31 6.99 -14.74
CA GLU A 181 -29.75 7.00 -14.98
C GLU A 181 -30.18 5.80 -15.83
N ALA A 182 -29.54 5.57 -16.98
CA ALA A 182 -29.82 4.44 -17.86
C ALA A 182 -29.54 3.07 -17.20
N ALA A 183 -28.58 2.99 -16.27
CA ALA A 183 -28.28 1.82 -15.46
C ALA A 183 -29.20 1.64 -14.23
N GLY A 184 -30.13 2.58 -13.99
CA GLY A 184 -31.09 2.51 -12.88
C GLY A 184 -30.50 2.74 -11.48
N VAL A 185 -29.35 3.42 -11.38
CA VAL A 185 -28.58 3.58 -10.12
C VAL A 185 -28.21 5.04 -9.78
N ALA A 186 -28.86 6.03 -10.41
CA ALA A 186 -28.66 7.45 -10.12
C ALA A 186 -29.06 7.88 -8.68
N ASP A 187 -29.72 7.00 -7.92
CA ASP A 187 -29.99 7.19 -6.48
C ASP A 187 -28.75 7.08 -5.59
N ARG A 188 -27.69 6.42 -6.10
CA ARG A 188 -26.49 6.07 -5.32
C ARG A 188 -25.16 6.24 -6.09
N ALA A 189 -25.19 6.31 -7.42
CA ALA A 189 -24.08 6.72 -8.27
C ALA A 189 -24.21 8.22 -8.58
N THR A 190 -23.28 9.02 -8.05
CA THR A 190 -23.30 10.49 -8.18
C THR A 190 -22.00 11.01 -8.79
N PHE A 191 -22.03 12.17 -9.45
CA PHE A 191 -20.86 12.72 -10.14
C PHE A 191 -20.76 14.23 -9.97
N GLU A 192 -19.57 14.72 -9.66
CA GLU A 192 -19.25 16.13 -9.48
C GLU A 192 -18.18 16.57 -10.46
N GLN A 193 -18.29 17.81 -10.95
CA GLN A 193 -17.24 18.43 -11.76
C GLN A 193 -16.27 19.16 -10.83
N ALA A 194 -15.13 18.53 -10.52
CA ALA A 194 -14.14 19.09 -9.59
C ALA A 194 -12.72 18.60 -9.89
N ASP A 195 -11.75 19.25 -9.25
CA ASP A 195 -10.34 18.84 -9.30
C ASP A 195 -10.04 17.83 -8.18
N ILE A 196 -9.49 16.67 -8.56
CA ILE A 196 -9.15 15.58 -7.62
C ILE A 196 -8.11 15.97 -6.56
N PHE A 197 -7.32 17.03 -6.79
CA PHE A 197 -6.33 17.53 -5.84
C PHE A 197 -6.89 18.56 -4.86
N GLU A 198 -8.07 19.11 -5.12
CA GLU A 198 -8.73 20.18 -4.33
C GLU A 198 -10.01 19.68 -3.62
N THR A 199 -10.48 18.47 -3.93
CA THR A 199 -11.74 17.90 -3.42
C THR A 199 -11.58 17.24 -2.03
N ASP A 200 -12.53 17.47 -1.12
CA ASP A 200 -12.64 16.71 0.14
C ASP A 200 -13.16 15.27 -0.09
N PHE A 201 -12.25 14.29 -0.17
CA PHE A 201 -12.58 12.86 -0.17
C PHE A 201 -12.40 12.18 1.21
N SER A 202 -12.31 12.93 2.32
CA SER A 202 -12.08 12.39 3.68
C SER A 202 -13.06 11.31 4.14
N LYS A 203 -14.28 11.32 3.58
CA LYS A 203 -15.39 10.42 3.92
C LYS A 203 -15.30 9.06 3.20
N ALA A 204 -14.34 8.87 2.30
CA ALA A 204 -14.19 7.64 1.52
C ALA A 204 -13.79 6.45 2.41
N GLN A 205 -14.59 5.38 2.37
CA GLN A 205 -14.26 4.07 2.93
C GLN A 205 -13.54 3.18 1.90
N VAL A 206 -13.74 3.50 0.61
CA VAL A 206 -13.04 2.93 -0.54
C VAL A 206 -12.65 4.06 -1.50
N LEU A 207 -11.41 4.06 -1.99
CA LEU A 207 -10.99 4.86 -3.14
C LEU A 207 -10.66 3.96 -4.32
N THR A 208 -11.05 4.39 -5.52
CA THR A 208 -10.61 3.80 -6.80
C THR A 208 -9.90 4.83 -7.67
N LEU A 209 -8.87 4.36 -8.40
CA LEU A 209 -7.96 5.21 -9.16
C LEU A 209 -7.56 4.55 -10.50
N PHE A 210 -7.50 5.34 -11.56
CA PHE A 210 -6.74 5.01 -12.77
C PHE A 210 -6.13 6.29 -13.37
N LEU A 211 -5.00 6.71 -12.80
CA LEU A 211 -4.34 7.99 -13.08
C LEU A 211 -2.95 7.75 -13.70
N LEU A 212 -1.90 8.33 -13.14
CA LEU A 212 -0.49 8.06 -13.42
C LEU A 212 0.29 7.98 -12.09
N PRO A 213 1.47 7.35 -12.02
CA PRO A 213 2.26 7.21 -10.79
C PRO A 213 2.51 8.54 -10.06
N GLU A 214 2.84 9.59 -10.81
CA GLU A 214 3.18 10.92 -10.28
C GLU A 214 1.94 11.60 -9.65
N LEU A 215 0.76 11.34 -10.19
CA LEU A 215 -0.51 11.86 -9.67
C LEU A 215 -0.96 11.07 -8.43
N ASN A 216 -0.77 9.74 -8.44
CA ASN A 216 -0.96 8.90 -7.27
C ASN A 216 -0.04 9.32 -6.12
N GLU A 217 1.24 9.60 -6.39
CA GLU A 217 2.20 10.11 -5.40
C GLU A 217 1.84 11.52 -4.89
N ARG A 218 1.28 12.38 -5.73
CA ARG A 218 0.76 13.70 -5.32
C ARG A 218 -0.50 13.59 -4.45
N LEU A 219 -1.37 12.60 -4.68
CA LEU A 219 -2.55 12.32 -3.84
C LEU A 219 -2.20 11.60 -2.54
N ARG A 220 -1.16 10.76 -2.53
CA ARG A 220 -0.77 9.90 -1.40
C ARG A 220 -0.75 10.59 -0.03
N PRO A 221 -0.22 11.82 0.15
CA PRO A 221 -0.27 12.52 1.43
C PRO A 221 -1.69 12.73 1.96
N GLN A 222 -2.65 13.07 1.09
CA GLN A 222 -4.06 13.22 1.48
C GLN A 222 -4.72 11.86 1.76
N ILE A 223 -4.37 10.84 0.96
CA ILE A 223 -4.87 9.45 1.14
C ILE A 223 -4.43 8.86 2.50
N LEU A 224 -3.26 9.24 3.01
CA LEU A 224 -2.74 8.81 4.32
C LEU A 224 -3.36 9.54 5.53
N GLU A 225 -4.22 10.54 5.30
CA GLU A 225 -5.04 11.20 6.34
C GLU A 225 -6.48 10.65 6.43
N LEU A 226 -6.84 9.68 5.58
CA LEU A 226 -8.16 9.04 5.62
C LEU A 226 -8.31 8.12 6.85
N GLU A 227 -9.54 7.70 7.14
CA GLU A 227 -9.78 6.78 8.26
C GLU A 227 -8.94 5.49 8.12
N PRO A 228 -8.20 5.09 9.17
CA PRO A 228 -7.44 3.85 9.13
C PRO A 228 -8.34 2.64 8.88
N GLY A 229 -8.04 1.87 7.83
CA GLY A 229 -8.90 0.82 7.29
C GLY A 229 -9.63 1.20 5.99
N THR A 230 -9.61 2.47 5.58
CA THR A 230 -10.00 2.85 4.21
C THR A 230 -9.15 2.10 3.20
N ARG A 231 -9.82 1.53 2.19
CA ARG A 231 -9.20 0.69 1.16
C ARG A 231 -8.97 1.52 -0.09
N VAL A 232 -7.80 1.40 -0.70
CA VAL A 232 -7.44 2.17 -1.89
C VAL A 232 -7.05 1.19 -2.97
N VAL A 233 -7.67 1.26 -4.15
CA VAL A 233 -7.39 0.34 -5.26
C VAL A 233 -7.05 1.11 -6.54
N SER A 234 -5.88 0.85 -7.09
CA SER A 234 -5.39 1.46 -8.34
C SER A 234 -5.32 0.44 -9.46
N ASN A 235 -5.74 0.84 -10.66
CA ASN A 235 -5.43 0.12 -11.88
C ASN A 235 -3.96 0.40 -12.29
N SER A 236 -3.13 -0.63 -12.18
CA SER A 236 -1.78 -0.78 -12.73
C SER A 236 -0.68 0.20 -12.28
N PHE A 237 -1.01 1.38 -11.76
CA PHE A 237 -0.04 2.38 -11.29
C PHE A 237 0.08 2.39 -9.77
N ALA A 238 1.32 2.33 -9.28
CA ALA A 238 1.66 2.34 -7.85
C ALA A 238 1.53 3.75 -7.23
N MET A 239 1.96 3.88 -5.97
CA MET A 239 2.06 5.15 -5.23
C MET A 239 3.49 5.34 -4.70
N GLY A 240 4.47 5.41 -5.60
CA GLY A 240 5.90 5.50 -5.26
C GLY A 240 6.37 4.35 -4.36
N ASP A 241 7.08 4.71 -3.29
CA ASP A 241 7.63 3.82 -2.27
C ASP A 241 6.59 3.19 -1.30
N TRP A 242 5.30 3.50 -1.43
CA TRP A 242 4.25 2.82 -0.66
C TRP A 242 3.91 1.48 -1.32
N GLU A 243 4.49 0.40 -0.81
CA GLU A 243 4.19 -0.97 -1.25
C GLU A 243 2.70 -1.33 -1.04
N ALA A 244 2.12 -1.99 -2.05
CA ALA A 244 0.74 -2.49 -1.99
C ALA A 244 0.60 -3.66 -1.00
N ASP A 245 -0.52 -3.70 -0.28
CA ASP A 245 -0.90 -4.82 0.59
C ASP A 245 -1.37 -6.03 -0.20
N ARG A 246 -1.95 -5.82 -1.40
CA ARG A 246 -2.34 -6.89 -2.34
C ARG A 246 -2.06 -6.48 -3.79
N VAL A 247 -1.69 -7.47 -4.61
CA VAL A 247 -1.45 -7.31 -6.05
C VAL A 247 -2.06 -8.51 -6.77
N ASP A 248 -3.08 -8.26 -7.59
CA ASP A 248 -3.67 -9.27 -8.47
C ASP A 248 -3.48 -8.86 -9.93
N ARG A 249 -3.42 -9.85 -10.82
CA ARG A 249 -3.39 -9.65 -12.28
C ARG A 249 -4.53 -10.43 -12.92
N LEU A 250 -5.16 -9.87 -13.95
CA LEU A 250 -6.07 -10.61 -14.82
C LEU A 250 -5.33 -11.64 -15.68
N GLY A 251 -6.07 -12.58 -16.27
CA GLY A 251 -5.52 -13.61 -17.15
C GLY A 251 -5.09 -13.09 -18.51
N ASP A 252 -4.63 -14.00 -19.36
CA ASP A 252 -4.08 -13.72 -20.69
C ASP A 252 -5.09 -13.07 -21.66
N GLU A 253 -6.39 -13.08 -21.33
CA GLU A 253 -7.41 -12.31 -22.04
C GLU A 253 -7.22 -10.78 -21.92
N CYS A 254 -6.57 -10.31 -20.85
CA CYS A 254 -6.32 -8.89 -20.62
C CYS A 254 -5.00 -8.43 -21.27
N ARG A 255 -5.08 -7.39 -22.11
CA ARG A 255 -3.96 -6.94 -22.97
C ARG A 255 -3.19 -5.72 -22.45
N GLN A 256 -3.88 -4.80 -21.78
CA GLN A 256 -3.32 -3.54 -21.26
C GLN A 256 -4.04 -3.18 -19.97
N TRP A 257 -3.32 -2.57 -19.02
CA TRP A 257 -3.86 -2.10 -17.74
C TRP A 257 -4.61 -3.21 -16.99
N CYS A 258 -3.86 -4.25 -16.60
CA CYS A 258 -4.39 -5.56 -16.18
C CYS A 258 -4.07 -5.94 -14.72
N THR A 259 -3.47 -5.03 -13.95
CA THR A 259 -3.06 -5.28 -12.57
C THR A 259 -3.94 -4.46 -11.63
N ALA A 260 -4.56 -5.11 -10.63
CA ALA A 260 -5.16 -4.42 -9.49
C ALA A 260 -4.13 -4.33 -8.36
N LEU A 261 -3.91 -3.12 -7.85
CA LEU A 261 -3.04 -2.84 -6.71
C LEU A 261 -3.91 -2.32 -5.56
N MET A 262 -3.79 -2.88 -4.36
CA MET A 262 -4.56 -2.46 -3.19
C MET A 262 -3.67 -2.08 -2.02
N TRP A 263 -4.03 -1.00 -1.35
CA TRP A 263 -3.49 -0.57 -0.06
C TRP A 263 -4.62 -0.44 0.97
N ILE A 264 -4.27 -0.56 2.24
CA ILE A 264 -5.14 -0.25 3.38
C ILE A 264 -4.49 0.90 4.15
N VAL A 265 -5.21 2.02 4.32
CA VAL A 265 -4.69 3.20 5.04
C VAL A 265 -4.35 2.79 6.49
N PRO A 266 -3.08 2.90 6.92
CA PRO A 266 -2.63 2.40 8.22
C PRO A 266 -2.82 3.45 9.31
N ALA A 267 -3.18 3.02 10.51
CA ALA A 267 -3.22 3.88 11.68
C ALA A 267 -1.81 4.38 12.06
N LYS A 268 -1.74 5.62 12.55
CA LYS A 268 -0.50 6.28 12.97
C LYS A 268 -0.12 5.81 14.38
N VAL A 269 0.83 4.89 14.46
CA VAL A 269 1.33 4.25 15.70
C VAL A 269 2.73 4.71 16.10
N GLU A 270 3.41 5.49 15.25
CA GLU A 270 4.74 6.06 15.52
C GLU A 270 4.83 6.81 16.86
N GLY A 271 6.02 6.75 17.47
CA GLY A 271 6.44 7.48 18.66
C GLY A 271 6.83 6.58 19.84
N ASP A 272 7.11 7.22 20.97
CA ASP A 272 7.39 6.54 22.24
C ASP A 272 6.11 6.24 23.02
N TRP A 273 6.04 5.01 23.55
CA TRP A 273 4.96 4.50 24.38
C TRP A 273 5.54 3.81 25.63
N ARG A 274 4.72 3.58 26.66
CA ARG A 274 5.06 2.77 27.84
C ARG A 274 4.12 1.59 27.98
N LEU A 275 4.65 0.37 27.81
CA LEU A 275 3.96 -0.89 28.10
C LEU A 275 4.34 -1.34 29.51
N GLY A 276 3.46 -1.08 30.48
CA GLY A 276 3.78 -1.26 31.90
C GLY A 276 4.94 -0.36 32.33
N GLU A 277 6.09 -0.96 32.68
CA GLU A 277 7.33 -0.23 32.96
C GLU A 277 8.27 -0.09 31.75
N GLN A 278 8.10 -0.91 30.71
CA GLN A 278 8.99 -0.95 29.56
C GLN A 278 8.67 0.17 28.55
N PRO A 279 9.68 0.88 28.01
CA PRO A 279 9.48 1.71 26.83
C PRO A 279 9.15 0.83 25.63
N LEU A 280 8.26 1.30 24.76
CA LEU A 280 7.95 0.73 23.46
C LEU A 280 8.13 1.85 22.43
N ARG A 281 9.19 1.77 21.62
CA ARG A 281 9.49 2.75 20.57
C ARG A 281 9.06 2.20 19.23
N LEU A 282 8.28 2.97 18.49
CA LEU A 282 7.80 2.59 17.15
C LEU A 282 8.21 3.67 16.14
N THR A 283 8.95 3.28 15.10
CA THR A 283 9.17 4.04 13.87
C THR A 283 8.30 3.44 12.78
N GLN A 284 7.61 4.27 12.00
CA GLN A 284 6.63 3.84 11.01
C GLN A 284 7.03 4.26 9.58
N THR A 285 6.74 3.41 8.61
CA THR A 285 6.83 3.76 7.18
C THR A 285 5.65 3.13 6.48
N TYR A 286 4.61 3.94 6.25
CA TYR A 286 3.27 3.50 5.85
C TYR A 286 2.75 2.37 6.75
N GLN A 287 2.58 1.16 6.21
CA GLN A 287 2.10 0.02 6.98
C GLN A 287 3.22 -0.79 7.67
N LYS A 288 4.50 -0.49 7.44
CA LYS A 288 5.64 -1.16 8.09
C LYS A 288 6.02 -0.45 9.39
N VAL A 289 6.40 -1.22 10.41
CA VAL A 289 6.80 -0.69 11.73
C VAL A 289 8.09 -1.37 12.20
N THR A 290 9.00 -0.59 12.79
CA THR A 290 10.26 -1.06 13.40
C THR A 290 10.47 -0.37 14.75
N GLY A 291 11.45 -0.81 15.54
CA GLY A 291 11.74 -0.22 16.86
C GLY A 291 12.07 -1.25 17.93
N ASP A 292 11.79 -0.94 19.20
CA ASP A 292 12.15 -1.76 20.36
C ASP A 292 11.08 -1.78 21.47
N LEU A 293 10.95 -2.91 22.17
CA LEU A 293 10.23 -3.07 23.43
C LEU A 293 11.25 -3.36 24.55
N GLY A 294 11.48 -2.39 25.43
CA GLY A 294 12.42 -2.53 26.55
C GLY A 294 13.86 -2.81 26.14
N GLY A 295 14.29 -2.32 24.98
CA GLY A 295 15.58 -2.63 24.35
C GLY A 295 15.61 -3.94 23.56
N THR A 296 14.51 -4.70 23.50
CA THR A 296 14.37 -5.87 22.63
C THR A 296 13.84 -5.42 21.27
N PRO A 297 14.56 -5.61 20.15
CA PRO A 297 14.05 -5.22 18.83
C PRO A 297 12.71 -5.90 18.50
N ILE A 298 11.84 -5.17 17.80
CA ILE A 298 10.59 -5.75 17.29
C ILE A 298 10.80 -6.35 15.89
N GLU A 299 10.15 -7.48 15.65
CA GLU A 299 10.13 -8.22 14.39
C GLU A 299 8.72 -8.19 13.78
N ASN A 300 8.63 -8.33 12.45
CA ASN A 300 7.36 -8.45 11.70
C ASN A 300 6.35 -7.30 11.95
N GLY A 301 6.82 -6.13 12.37
CA GLY A 301 5.98 -4.97 12.68
C GLY A 301 5.16 -4.48 11.48
N ARG A 302 3.83 -4.57 11.58
CA ARG A 302 2.90 -4.10 10.55
C ARG A 302 1.65 -3.48 11.16
N VAL A 303 1.09 -2.47 10.50
CA VAL A 303 -0.27 -1.97 10.74
C VAL A 303 -1.19 -2.40 9.59
N VAL A 304 -2.36 -2.95 9.89
CA VAL A 304 -3.41 -3.27 8.92
C VAL A 304 -4.68 -2.54 9.34
N GLY A 305 -4.95 -1.41 8.69
CA GLY A 305 -6.03 -0.51 9.11
C GLY A 305 -5.81 -0.01 10.54
N LYS A 306 -6.65 -0.44 11.48
CA LYS A 306 -6.58 -0.09 12.90
C LYS A 306 -5.76 -1.07 13.75
N GLU A 307 -5.40 -2.25 13.24
CA GLU A 307 -4.61 -3.26 13.97
C GLU A 307 -3.10 -3.06 13.77
N LEU A 308 -2.34 -2.91 14.86
CA LEU A 308 -0.89 -3.09 14.93
C LEU A 308 -0.57 -4.53 15.36
N ARG A 309 0.38 -5.14 14.66
CA ARG A 309 0.97 -6.45 14.99
C ARG A 309 2.49 -6.35 14.98
N PHE A 310 3.15 -6.93 15.99
CA PHE A 310 4.62 -7.08 16.04
C PHE A 310 5.01 -8.24 16.96
N THR A 311 6.22 -8.76 16.82
CA THR A 311 6.81 -9.76 17.72
C THR A 311 7.97 -9.13 18.49
N ALA A 312 8.08 -9.37 19.80
CA ALA A 312 9.25 -8.98 20.59
C ALA A 312 9.61 -10.10 21.57
N GLY A 313 10.87 -10.53 21.60
CA GLY A 313 11.35 -11.60 22.49
C GLY A 313 10.67 -12.97 22.28
N GLY A 314 10.08 -13.21 21.11
CA GLY A 314 9.27 -14.41 20.82
C GLY A 314 7.79 -14.33 21.24
N ILE A 315 7.35 -13.22 21.81
CA ILE A 315 5.93 -12.94 22.10
C ILE A 315 5.36 -12.12 20.95
N GLU A 316 4.27 -12.59 20.32
CA GLU A 316 3.47 -11.79 19.39
C GLU A 316 2.55 -10.85 20.18
N TYR A 317 2.52 -9.59 19.78
CA TYR A 317 1.62 -8.54 20.28
C TYR A 317 0.70 -8.12 19.14
N VAL A 318 -0.60 -8.12 19.42
CA VAL A 318 -1.66 -7.64 18.53
C VAL A 318 -2.47 -6.59 19.30
N GLY A 319 -2.80 -5.47 18.68
CA GLY A 319 -3.63 -4.45 19.32
C GLY A 319 -4.04 -3.33 18.39
N ALA A 320 -4.77 -2.34 18.89
CA ALA A 320 -5.22 -1.19 18.11
C ALA A 320 -4.91 0.13 18.84
N VAL A 321 -4.72 1.20 18.07
CA VAL A 321 -4.53 2.56 18.61
C VAL A 321 -5.88 3.27 18.75
N VAL A 322 -6.12 3.83 19.95
CA VAL A 322 -7.30 4.64 20.28
C VAL A 322 -6.80 5.88 21.04
N GLY A 323 -6.62 6.98 20.31
CA GLY A 323 -6.01 8.20 20.85
C GLY A 323 -4.59 7.95 21.36
N ASN A 324 -4.35 8.20 22.65
CA ASN A 324 -3.05 8.02 23.30
C ASN A 324 -2.83 6.63 23.92
N SER A 325 -3.66 5.64 23.58
CA SER A 325 -3.52 4.25 24.03
C SER A 325 -3.36 3.28 22.85
N LEU A 326 -2.40 2.38 22.93
CA LEU A 326 -2.36 1.11 22.21
C LEU A 326 -2.87 0.02 23.16
N SER A 327 -3.79 -0.85 22.73
CA SER A 327 -4.29 -1.95 23.59
C SER A 327 -4.69 -3.18 22.78
N GLY A 328 -4.49 -4.37 23.36
CA GLY A 328 -4.85 -5.64 22.73
C GLY A 328 -4.36 -6.87 23.48
N THR A 329 -3.98 -7.93 22.76
CA THR A 329 -3.56 -9.23 23.29
C THR A 329 -2.12 -9.59 22.94
N ALA A 330 -1.48 -10.39 23.81
CA ALA A 330 -0.12 -10.88 23.63
C ALA A 330 -0.04 -12.40 23.85
N SER A 331 0.81 -13.10 23.09
CA SER A 331 0.93 -14.56 23.04
C SER A 331 1.73 -15.20 24.19
N ASP A 332 1.83 -14.53 25.33
CA ASP A 332 2.67 -14.91 26.48
C ASP A 332 2.01 -16.01 27.34
N GLY A 333 1.97 -17.23 26.80
CA GLY A 333 1.30 -18.38 27.40
C GLY A 333 -0.22 -18.33 27.17
N PRO A 334 -1.08 -18.36 28.20
CA PRO A 334 -2.48 -18.00 28.01
C PRO A 334 -2.57 -16.52 27.62
N MET A 335 -3.28 -16.19 26.53
CA MET A 335 -3.30 -14.83 25.97
C MET A 335 -3.56 -13.76 27.03
N LYS A 336 -2.63 -12.80 27.14
CA LYS A 336 -2.70 -11.71 28.12
C LYS A 336 -3.13 -10.41 27.44
N ASN A 337 -4.00 -9.66 28.10
CA ASN A 337 -4.27 -8.28 27.67
C ASN A 337 -3.07 -7.39 27.98
N TRP A 338 -2.70 -6.52 27.05
CA TRP A 338 -1.70 -5.47 27.25
C TRP A 338 -2.27 -4.11 26.86
N THR A 339 -1.68 -3.07 27.46
CA THR A 339 -1.93 -1.67 27.12
C THR A 339 -0.61 -0.94 27.19
N ALA A 340 -0.35 -0.09 26.19
CA ALA A 340 0.73 0.88 26.21
C ALA A 340 0.17 2.30 26.04
N VAL A 341 0.68 3.26 26.82
CA VAL A 341 0.24 4.65 26.77
C VAL A 341 1.33 5.51 26.14
N ARG A 342 0.96 6.44 25.26
CA ARG A 342 1.90 7.38 24.62
C ARG A 342 2.62 8.20 25.71
N SER A 343 3.94 8.32 25.59
CA SER A 343 4.80 9.06 26.54
C SER A 343 4.89 10.55 26.24
#